data_AF-A0A7V1NPW7-F1
#
_entry.id   AF-A0A7V1NPW7-F1
#
_cell.length_a   1.000
_cell.length_b   1.000
_cell.length_c   1.000
_cell.angle_alpha   90.00
_cell.angle_beta   90.00
_cell.angle_gamma   90.00
#
_symmetry.space_group_name_H-M   'P 1'
#
loop_
_entity.id
_entity.type
_entity.pdbx_description
1 polymer ?
#
loop_
_entity_poly.entity_id
_entity_poly.type
_entity_poly.pdbx_seq_one_letter_code
_entity_poly.pdbx_strand_id
1 'polypeptide(L)' 'MMLNSILEKALSFKRLNDDELLCLLEERENIKDIARAADTLNLKINSNKVSYVVNRNINFTNICDLNCRFCGYKRTK' A
#
# COMPACT_ATOMS: atom_id res chain seq x y z
N MET A 1 -14.56 13.28 8.55
CA MET A 1 -13.75 13.10 9.78
C MET A 1 -12.51 13.96 9.67
N MET A 2 -11.92 14.39 10.78
CA MET A 2 -10.70 15.22 10.73
C MET A 2 -9.48 14.32 10.48
N LEU A 3 -8.72 14.56 9.42
CA LEU A 3 -7.53 13.76 9.03
C LEU A 3 -6.61 13.47 10.22
N ASN A 4 -6.32 14.48 11.05
CA ASN A 4 -5.46 14.35 12.23
C ASN A 4 -5.93 13.25 13.20
N SER A 5 -7.23 13.14 13.46
CA SER A 5 -7.78 12.12 14.36
C SER A 5 -7.56 10.69 13.84
N ILE A 6 -7.62 10.51 12.51
CA ILE A 6 -7.36 9.23 11.85
C ILE A 6 -5.88 8.88 11.97
N LEU A 7 -5.00 9.85 11.72
CA LEU A 7 -3.55 9.66 11.84
C LEU A 7 -3.12 9.35 13.29
N GLU A 8 -3.68 10.03 14.28
CA GLU A 8 -3.44 9.76 15.70
C GLU A 8 -3.87 8.34 16.09
N LYS A 9 -5.06 7.91 15.63
CA LYS A 9 -5.55 6.55 15.84
C LYS A 9 -4.59 5.52 15.24
N ALA A 10 -4.14 5.73 14.00
CA ALA A 10 -3.17 4.85 13.35
C ALA A 10 -1.83 4.80 14.11
N LEU A 11 -1.30 5.96 14.53
CA LEU A 11 -0.06 6.07 15.31
C LEU A 11 -0.14 5.45 16.70
N SER A 12 -1.35 5.25 17.23
CA SER A 12 -1.64 4.52 18.47
C SER A 12 -1.79 3.00 18.28
N PHE A 13 -1.45 2.47 17.10
CA PHE A 13 -1.58 1.05 16.73
C PHE A 13 -3.02 0.52 16.76
N LYS A 14 -4.01 1.41 16.66
CA LYS A 14 -5.41 1.01 16.56
C LYS A 14 -5.79 0.82 15.10
N ARG A 15 -6.57 -0.22 14.84
CA ARG A 15 -7.10 -0.51 13.49
C ARG A 15 -8.04 0.61 13.04
N LEU A 16 -7.82 1.07 11.81
CA LEU A 16 -8.74 1.97 11.12
C LEU A 16 -9.91 1.17 10.54
N ASN A 17 -11.10 1.78 10.51
CA ASN A 17 -12.28 1.22 9.83
C ASN A 17 -12.30 1.64 8.34
N ASP A 18 -13.27 1.12 7.59
CA ASP A 18 -13.34 1.33 6.14
C ASP A 18 -13.56 2.81 5.76
N ASP A 19 -14.39 3.55 6.50
CA ASP A 19 -14.64 4.99 6.26
C ASP A 19 -13.38 5.83 6.53
N GLU A 20 -12.63 5.50 7.58
CA GLU A 20 -11.37 6.15 7.92
C GLU A 20 -10.31 5.87 6.85
N LEU A 21 -10.23 4.64 6.35
CA LEU A 21 -9.33 4.26 5.26
C LEU A 21 -9.70 4.95 3.96
N LEU A 22 -10.99 5.00 3.62
CA LEU A 22 -11.48 5.72 2.43
C LEU A 22 -11.09 7.20 2.50
N CYS A 23 -11.27 7.83 3.66
CA CYS A 23 -10.86 9.22 3.88
C CYS A 23 -9.36 9.44 3.62
N LEU A 24 -8.49 8.50 4.01
CA LEU A 24 -7.05 8.58 3.72
C LEU A 24 -6.74 8.38 2.23
N LEU A 25 -7.47 7.50 1.54
CA LEU A 25 -7.28 7.21 0.12
C LEU A 25 -7.75 8.37 -0.78
N GLU A 26 -8.75 9.13 -0.34
CA GLU A 26 -9.30 10.27 -1.07
C GLU A 26 -8.57 11.59 -0.82
N GLU A 27 -7.70 11.66 0.20
CA GLU A 27 -6.92 12.86 0.54
C GLU A 27 -5.94 13.25 -0.59
N ARG A 28 -5.92 14.54 -0.95
CA ARG A 28 -5.11 15.07 -2.05
C ARG A 28 -4.16 16.19 -1.66
N GLU A 29 -4.49 16.95 -0.63
CA GLU A 29 -3.77 18.15 -0.21
C GLU A 29 -2.72 17.82 0.85
N ASN A 30 -3.05 16.90 1.76
CA ASN A 30 -2.25 16.60 2.95
C ASN A 30 -1.51 15.25 2.87
N ILE A 31 -1.19 14.79 1.65
CA ILE A 31 -0.48 13.52 1.41
C ILE A 31 0.84 13.45 2.19
N LYS A 32 1.53 14.58 2.38
CA LYS A 32 2.78 14.65 3.15
C LYS A 32 2.57 14.29 4.63
N ASP A 33 1.44 14.62 5.21
CA ASP A 33 1.14 14.31 6.61
C ASP A 33 0.86 12.81 6.77
N ILE A 34 0.14 12.22 5.81
CA ILE A 34 -0.06 10.77 5.72
C ILE A 34 1.29 10.05 5.58
N ALA A 35 2.16 10.51 4.67
CA ALA A 35 3.48 9.93 4.47
C ALA A 35 4.35 9.97 5.73
N ARG A 36 4.34 11.10 6.47
CA ARG A 36 5.06 11.22 7.75
C ARG A 36 4.50 10.30 8.84
N ALA A 37 3.18 10.17 8.93
CA ALA A 37 2.56 9.23 9.88
C ALA A 37 2.91 7.77 9.53
N ALA A 38 2.88 7.41 8.24
CA ALA A 38 3.26 6.09 7.76
C ALA A 38 4.74 5.78 8.04
N ASP A 39 5.64 6.72 7.79
CA ASP A 39 7.07 6.58 8.08
C ASP A 39 7.32 6.42 9.59
N THR A 40 6.64 7.22 10.42
CA THR A 40 6.71 7.10 11.89
C THR A 40 6.25 5.71 12.35
N LEU A 41 5.15 5.21 11.79
CA LEU A 41 4.62 3.88 12.13
C LEU A 41 5.58 2.77 11.67
N ASN A 42 6.13 2.89 10.45
CA ASN A 42 7.15 1.98 9.93
C ASN A 42 8.38 1.93 10.83
N LEU A 43 8.91 3.08 11.25
CA LEU A 43 10.06 3.16 12.15
C LEU A 43 9.77 2.51 13.52
N LYS A 44 8.55 2.65 14.06
CA LYS A 44 8.17 1.99 15.31
C LYS A 44 8.10 0.46 15.17
N ILE A 45 7.63 -0.05 14.03
CA ILE A 45 7.45 -1.50 13.79
C ILE A 45 8.76 -2.16 13.38
N ASN A 46 9.46 -1.55 12.42
CA ASN A 46 10.59 -2.15 11.73
C ASN A 46 11.94 -1.55 12.17
N SER A 47 11.94 -0.48 12.97
CA SER A 47 13.15 0.31 13.26
C SER A 47 13.80 0.78 11.95
N ASN A 48 15.11 0.99 11.94
CA ASN A 48 15.85 1.33 10.72
C ASN A 48 16.31 0.07 9.94
N LYS A 49 15.50 -1.01 9.95
CA LYS A 49 15.85 -2.28 9.28
C LYS A 49 15.09 -2.39 7.96
N VAL A 50 15.83 -2.52 6.88
CA VAL A 50 15.30 -2.87 5.56
C VAL A 50 15.75 -4.30 5.24
N SER A 51 14.80 -5.15 4.84
CA SER A 51 15.07 -6.53 4.42
C SER A 51 14.85 -6.68 2.92
N TYR A 52 15.44 -7.72 2.34
CA TYR A 52 15.26 -8.06 0.93
C TYR A 52 15.22 -9.59 0.77
N VAL A 53 14.65 -10.03 -0.36
CA VAL A 53 14.59 -11.45 -0.72
C VAL A 53 15.35 -11.65 -2.02
N VAL A 54 16.30 -12.59 -2.04
CA VAL A 54 16.92 -13.06 -3.30
C VAL A 54 16.00 -14.10 -3.90
N ASN A 55 15.17 -13.69 -4.86
CA ASN A 55 14.20 -14.56 -5.50
C ASN A 55 14.60 -14.91 -6.94
N ARG A 56 14.31 -16.15 -7.36
CA ARG A 56 14.39 -16.62 -8.76
C ARG A 56 13.03 -17.14 -9.17
N ASN A 57 12.25 -16.29 -9.84
CA ASN A 57 10.98 -16.72 -10.43
C ASN A 57 11.23 -17.30 -11.83
N ILE A 58 10.88 -18.56 -12.04
CA ILE A 58 10.87 -19.17 -13.38
C ILE A 58 9.45 -19.11 -13.93
N ASN A 59 9.24 -18.26 -14.94
CA ASN A 59 7.98 -18.19 -15.67
C ASN A 59 8.06 -19.12 -16.89
N PHE A 60 7.69 -20.39 -16.71
CA PHE A 60 7.80 -21.40 -17.76
C PHE A 60 6.94 -21.13 -19.00
N THR A 61 5.89 -20.32 -18.86
CA THR A 61 5.01 -19.91 -19.97
C THR A 61 4.49 -18.50 -19.76
N ASN A 62 4.35 -17.77 -20.86
CA ASN A 62 3.60 -16.52 -20.93
C ASN A 62 2.33 -16.66 -21.78
N ILE A 63 1.96 -17.90 -22.14
CA ILE A 63 0.73 -18.21 -22.87
C ILE A 63 -0.43 -18.12 -21.88
N CYS A 64 -1.43 -17.30 -22.20
CA CYS A 64 -2.59 -17.09 -21.37
C CYS A 64 -3.81 -16.82 -22.25
N ASP A 65 -4.93 -17.50 -21.97
CA ASP A 65 -6.21 -17.34 -22.68
C ASP A 65 -7.06 -16.19 -22.12
N LEU A 66 -6.63 -15.60 -20.99
CA LEU A 66 -7.34 -14.49 -20.36
C LEU A 66 -6.98 -13.14 -21.00
N ASN A 67 -7.89 -12.17 -20.89
CA ASN A 67 -7.74 -10.82 -21.44
C ASN A 67 -7.75 -9.73 -20.36
N CYS A 68 -6.92 -9.89 -19.33
CA CYS A 68 -6.76 -8.89 -18.27
C CYS A 68 -6.24 -7.58 -18.87
N ARG A 69 -6.99 -6.46 -18.70
CA ARG A 69 -6.68 -5.19 -19.38
C ARG A 69 -5.27 -4.67 -19.10
N PHE A 70 -4.75 -4.96 -17.90
CA PHE A 70 -3.46 -4.51 -17.37
C PHE A 70 -2.30 -5.50 -17.60
N CYS A 71 -2.57 -6.76 -18.00
CA CYS A 71 -1.54 -7.80 -18.03
C CYS A 71 -0.84 -7.89 -19.40
N GLY A 72 0.49 -7.95 -19.41
CA GLY A 72 1.30 -8.08 -20.63
C GLY A 72 1.28 -9.46 -21.29
N TYR A 73 0.77 -10.50 -20.61
CA TYR A 73 0.61 -11.86 -21.19
C TYR A 73 -0.74 -12.07 -21.87
N LYS A 74 -1.63 -11.06 -21.82
CA LYS A 74 -2.91 -11.13 -22.52
C LYS A 74 -2.67 -11.29 -24.02
N ARG A 75 -3.51 -12.08 -24.67
CA ARG A 75 -3.54 -12.17 -26.14
C ARG A 75 -4.79 -11.49 -26.64
N THR A 76 -4.63 -10.36 -27.30
CA THR A 76 -5.65 -9.83 -28.21
C THR A 76 -5.58 -10.68 -29.47
N LYS A 77 -6.68 -11.36 -29.83
CA LYS A 77 -6.79 -11.98 -31.16
C LYS A 77 -6.49 -10.97 -32.25
#